data_AF-E2AD13-F1
#
_entry.id   AF-E2AD13-F1
#
_cell.length_a   1.000
_cell.length_b   1.000
_cell.length_c   1.000
_cell.angle_alpha   90.00
_cell.angle_beta   90.00
_cell.angle_gamma   90.00
#
_symmetry.space_group_name_H-M   'P 1'
#
loop_
_entity.id
_entity.type
_entity.pdbx_description
1 polymer ?
#
loop_
_entity_poly.entity_id
_entity_poly.type
_entity_poly.pdbx_seq_one_letter_code
_entity_poly.pdbx_strand_id
1 'polypeptide(L)' 'RKKHEPRSDKVRTPQFVQQVQGIIDEDPSKSIRAISKDLQVSECTIRRIIHEDIRYKSYVMRRGQFMS' A
#
# COMPACT_ATOMS: atom_id res chain seq x y z
N ARG A 1 -20.47 -6.53 25.85
CA ARG A 1 -19.82 -6.54 24.52
C ARG A 1 -18.36 -6.13 24.74
N LYS A 2 -17.36 -7.00 24.50
CA LYS A 2 -15.95 -6.61 24.66
C LYS A 2 -15.62 -5.52 23.64
N LYS A 3 -14.94 -4.46 24.08
CA LYS A 3 -14.43 -3.40 23.22
C LYS A 3 -13.38 -4.05 22.31
N HIS A 4 -13.60 -4.03 20.99
CA HIS A 4 -12.62 -4.53 20.04
C HIS A 4 -11.45 -3.54 20.03
N GLU A 5 -10.39 -3.85 20.76
CA GLU A 5 -9.18 -3.03 20.76
C GLU A 5 -8.39 -3.29 19.48
N PRO A 6 -7.89 -2.23 18.82
CA PRO A 6 -7.04 -2.40 17.65
C PRO A 6 -5.76 -3.13 18.07
N ARG A 7 -5.49 -4.26 17.43
CA ARG A 7 -4.27 -5.06 17.62
C ARG A 7 -3.02 -4.16 17.51
N SER A 8 -2.11 -4.26 18.49
CA SER A 8 -0.93 -3.38 18.61
C SER A 8 0.07 -3.53 17.45
N ASP A 9 0.04 -4.66 16.74
CA ASP A 9 0.96 -4.99 15.63
C ASP A 9 0.58 -4.28 14.31
N LYS A 10 0.14 -3.01 14.37
CA LYS A 10 -0.25 -2.26 13.17
C LYS A 10 0.99 -1.92 12.34
N VAL A 11 1.30 -2.78 11.38
CA VAL A 11 2.23 -2.52 10.27
C VAL A 11 1.87 -1.22 9.51
N ARG A 12 0.59 -0.82 9.54
CA ARG A 12 0.06 0.43 8.97
C ARG A 12 0.28 1.64 9.88
N THR A 13 1.54 1.97 10.13
CA THR A 13 1.88 3.27 10.73
C THR A 13 1.86 4.36 9.64
N PRO A 14 1.65 5.64 10.00
CA PRO A 14 1.71 6.74 9.03
C PRO A 14 3.04 6.81 8.27
N GLN A 15 4.15 6.52 8.97
CA GLN A 15 5.49 6.44 8.37
C GLN A 15 5.57 5.34 7.30
N PHE A 16 4.99 4.18 7.57
CA PHE A 16 4.96 3.08 6.62
C PHE A 16 4.09 3.39 5.39
N VAL A 17 2.96 4.07 5.58
CA VAL A 17 2.13 4.56 4.46
C VAL A 17 2.91 5.53 3.57
N GLN A 18 3.65 6.47 4.16
CA GLN A 18 4.50 7.39 3.40
C GLN A 18 5.62 6.67 2.65
N GLN A 19 6.20 5.63 3.24
CA GLN A 19 7.21 4.82 2.55
C GLN A 19 6.63 4.09 1.33
N VAL A 20 5.45 3.49 1.46
CA VAL A 20 4.74 2.86 0.33
C VAL A 20 4.40 3.90 -0.75
N GLN A 21 3.93 5.08 -0.34
CA GLN A 21 3.65 6.18 -1.26
C GLN A 21 4.91 6.61 -2.02
N GLY A 22 6.05 6.77 -1.33
CA GLY A 22 7.31 7.16 -1.97
C GLY A 22 7.81 6.16 -3.01
N ILE A 23 7.67 4.86 -2.75
CA ILE A 23 8.04 3.81 -3.73
C ILE A 23 7.15 3.89 -4.98
N ILE A 24 5.87 4.21 -4.81
CA ILE A 24 4.93 4.35 -5.93
C ILE A 24 5.19 5.64 -6.71
N ASP A 25 5.56 6.72 -6.03
CA ASP A 25 5.90 7.99 -6.68
C ASP A 25 7.25 7.92 -7.42
N GLU A 26 8.19 7.12 -6.91
CA GLU A 26 9.48 6.80 -7.57
C GLU A 26 9.26 5.98 -8.84
N ASP A 27 8.55 4.86 -8.74
CA ASP A 27 8.21 4.00 -9.86
C ASP A 27 6.75 3.54 -9.78
N PRO A 28 5.82 4.25 -10.44
CA PRO A 28 4.42 3.88 -10.43
C PRO A 28 4.14 2.60 -11.20
N SER A 29 5.11 2.07 -11.96
CA SER A 29 4.98 0.79 -12.65
C SER A 29 5.09 -0.41 -11.72
N LYS A 30 5.67 -0.24 -10.51
CA LYS A 30 5.83 -1.34 -9.55
C LYS A 30 4.50 -2.00 -9.22
N SER A 31 4.47 -3.33 -9.34
CA SER A 31 3.29 -4.10 -8.96
C SER A 31 3.15 -4.16 -7.44
N ILE A 32 1.93 -4.38 -6.94
CA ILE A 32 1.68 -4.63 -5.51
C ILE A 32 2.56 -5.78 -4.99
N ARG A 33 2.75 -6.81 -5.81
CA ARG A 33 3.60 -7.96 -5.51
C ARG A 33 5.08 -7.60 -5.40
N ALA A 34 5.58 -6.69 -6.23
CA ALA A 34 6.95 -6.19 -6.14
C ALA A 34 7.14 -5.40 -4.83
N ILE A 35 6.26 -4.43 -4.57
CA ILE A 35 6.29 -3.61 -3.34
C ILE A 35 6.20 -4.50 -2.09
N SER A 36 5.34 -5.51 -2.13
CA SER A 36 5.18 -6.50 -1.06
C SER A 36 6.47 -7.27 -0.77
N LYS A 37 7.19 -7.70 -1.81
CA LYS A 37 8.49 -8.38 -1.67
C LYS A 37 9.56 -7.46 -1.12
N ASP A 38 9.66 -6.24 -1.65
CA ASP A 38 10.66 -5.25 -1.23
C ASP A 38 10.50 -4.87 0.24
N LEU A 39 9.25 -4.75 0.69
CA LEU A 39 8.91 -4.38 2.06
C LEU A 39 8.69 -5.57 3.00
N GLN A 40 8.84 -6.81 2.51
CA GLN A 40 8.59 -8.06 3.26
C GLN A 40 7.23 -8.09 4.00
N VAL A 41 6.20 -7.51 3.40
CA VAL A 41 4.84 -7.48 3.96
C VAL A 41 3.87 -8.16 3.02
N SER A 42 2.74 -8.63 3.54
CA SER A 42 1.72 -9.27 2.70
C SER A 42 1.17 -8.33 1.62
N GLU A 43 0.87 -8.88 0.44
CA GLU A 43 0.22 -8.15 -0.65
C GLU A 43 -1.12 -7.53 -0.19
N CYS A 44 -1.85 -8.21 0.69
CA CYS A 44 -3.08 -7.70 1.29
C CYS A 44 -2.85 -6.41 2.08
N THR A 45 -1.75 -6.30 2.82
CA THR A 45 -1.39 -5.09 3.57
C THR A 45 -1.15 -3.92 2.62
N ILE A 46 -0.33 -4.12 1.59
CA ILE A 46 -0.03 -3.09 0.59
C ILE A 46 -1.29 -2.67 -0.17
N ARG A 47 -2.12 -3.64 -0.59
CA ARG A 47 -3.39 -3.36 -1.28
C ARG A 47 -4.30 -2.47 -0.44
N ARG A 48 -4.46 -2.79 0.85
CA ARG A 48 -5.26 -1.97 1.74
C ARG A 48 -4.65 -0.58 1.88
N ILE A 49 -3.33 -0.45 2.06
CA ILE A 49 -2.65 0.87 2.14
C ILE A 49 -2.95 1.73 0.91
N ILE A 50 -2.80 1.15 -0.28
CA ILE A 50 -3.02 1.86 -1.55
C ILE A 50 -4.48 2.34 -1.69
N HIS A 51 -5.45 1.51 -1.33
CA HIS A 51 -6.87 1.84 -1.55
C HIS A 51 -7.53 2.61 -0.39
N GLU A 52 -7.15 2.34 0.86
CA GLU A 52 -7.79 2.92 2.03
C GLU A 52 -7.03 4.14 2.56
N ASP A 53 -5.69 4.05 2.67
CA ASP A 53 -4.86 5.10 3.28
C ASP A 53 -4.45 6.15 2.24
N ILE A 54 -3.92 5.71 1.10
CA ILE A 54 -3.51 6.58 -0.03
C ILE A 54 -4.73 7.01 -0.87
N ARG A 55 -5.80 6.20 -0.88
CA ARG A 55 -7.06 6.43 -1.61
C ARG A 55 -6.95 6.44 -3.13
N TYR A 56 -6.09 5.58 -3.70
CA TYR A 56 -6.12 5.35 -5.14
C TYR A 56 -7.38 4.60 -5.56
N LYS A 57 -8.22 5.25 -6.39
CA LYS A 57 -9.45 4.68 -6.95
C LYS A 57 -9.17 3.40 -7.74
N SER A 58 -8.10 3.38 -8.54
CA SER A 58 -7.61 2.17 -9.19
C SER A 58 -6.12 2.28 -9.45
N TYR A 59 -5.33 1.57 -8.64
CA TYR A 59 -3.89 1.51 -8.84
C TYR A 59 -3.53 0.90 -10.19
N VAL A 60 -4.24 -0.16 -10.59
CA VAL A 60 -4.00 -0.86 -11.87
C VAL A 60 -4.22 0.06 -13.06
N MET A 61 -5.30 0.86 -13.10
CA MET A 61 -5.53 1.81 -14.20
C MET A 61 -4.47 2.89 -14.23
N ARG A 62 -4.07 3.41 -13.06
CA ARG A 62 -3.02 4.43 -12.96
C ARG A 62 -1.68 3.90 -13.49
N ARG A 63 -1.30 2.65 -13.18
CA ARG A 63 -0.10 2.03 -13.79
C ARG A 63 -0.20 1.94 -15.31
N GLY A 64 -1.37 1.61 -15.84
CA GLY A 64 -1.60 1.56 -17.29
C GLY A 64 -1.42 2.91 -18.00
N GLN A 65 -1.70 4.02 -17.32
CA GLN A 65 -1.48 5.38 -17.85
C GLN A 65 0.00 5.77 -17.93
N PHE A 66 0.85 5.21 -17.07
CA PHE A 66 2.31 5.46 -17.10
C PHE A 66 3.05 4.59 -18.13
N MET A 67 2.39 3.57 -18.68
CA MET A 67 2.95 2.66 -19.70
C MET A 67 2.58 3.05 -21.14
N SER A 68 2.15 4.31 -21.35
CA SER A 68 1.91 4.92 -22.67
C SER A 68 2.93 6.00 -22.96
#